data_AF-A0AAD4D5B4-F1
#
_entry.id   AF-A0AAD4D5B4-F1
#
_cell.length_a   1.000
_cell.length_b   1.000
_cell.length_c   1.000
_cell.angle_alpha   90.00
_cell.angle_beta   90.00
_cell.angle_gamma   90.00
#
_symmetry.space_group_name_H-M   'P 1'
#
loop_
_entity.id
_entity.type
_entity.pdbx_description
1 polymer ?
#
loop_
_entity_poly.entity_id
_entity_poly.type
_entity_poly.pdbx_seq_one_letter_code
_entity_poly.pdbx_strand_id
1 'polypeptide(L)'
;MILADVFSSSNYARECEFSTNFLDDPVVIQFAASNGHDLANAAQLAAPYVSAIDINCGCPQKWAIHEKIGSHLMSDPETVRDMIRQVKGRVDVPCSIKIRIHRDLR
;
A
#
# COMPACT_ATOMS: atom_id res chain seq x y z
N MET A 1 -7.19 0.50 -5.01
CA MET A 1 -5.75 0.74 -4.73
C MET A 1 -5.56 2.22 -4.73
N ILE A 2 -5.13 2.76 -3.58
CA ILE A 2 -4.97 4.21 -3.33
C ILE A 2 -3.50 4.57 -3.48
N LEU A 3 -3.17 5.73 -4.05
CA LEU A 3 -1.78 6.18 -4.18
C LEU A 3 -1.30 6.79 -2.85
N ALA A 4 -0.26 6.20 -2.24
CA ALA A 4 0.17 6.56 -0.89
C ALA A 4 0.70 8.00 -0.78
N ASP A 5 1.39 8.47 -1.82
CA ASP A 5 1.93 9.83 -1.93
C ASP A 5 0.81 10.88 -2.00
N VAL A 6 -0.21 10.62 -2.82
CA VAL A 6 -1.41 11.47 -2.96
C VAL A 6 -2.21 11.49 -1.66
N PHE A 7 -2.45 10.32 -1.07
CA PHE A 7 -3.20 10.17 0.18
C PHE A 7 -2.53 10.91 1.36
N SER A 8 -1.19 10.89 1.39
CA SER A 8 -0.40 11.57 2.43
C SER A 8 -0.32 13.08 2.22
N SER A 9 -0.22 13.53 0.98
CA SER A 9 0.03 14.93 0.65
C SER A 9 -1.21 15.82 0.64
N SER A 10 -2.42 15.25 0.46
CA SER A 10 -3.65 16.02 0.30
C SER A 10 -4.79 15.49 1.16
N ASN A 11 -5.29 16.35 2.07
CA ASN A 11 -6.49 16.05 2.86
C ASN A 11 -7.71 15.83 1.94
N TYR A 12 -7.87 16.67 0.91
CA TYR A 12 -8.96 16.54 -0.04
C TYR A 12 -8.91 15.20 -0.78
N ALA A 13 -7.74 14.79 -1.27
CA ALA A 13 -7.61 13.52 -1.96
C ALA A 13 -7.91 12.34 -1.03
N ARG A 14 -7.40 12.38 0.21
CA ARG A 14 -7.69 11.36 1.22
C ARG A 14 -9.18 11.20 1.50
N GLU A 15 -9.92 12.30 1.67
CA GLU A 15 -11.37 12.28 1.88
C GLU A 15 -12.14 11.76 0.65
N CYS A 16 -11.66 12.06 -0.57
CA CYS A 16 -12.27 11.54 -1.79
C CYS A 16 -11.97 10.05 -2.04
N GLU A 17 -10.78 9.57 -1.67
CA GLU A 17 -10.32 8.22 -1.97
C GLU A 17 -10.68 7.20 -0.89
N PHE A 18 -10.88 7.63 0.36
CA PHE A 18 -11.16 6.74 1.48
C PHE A 18 -12.25 7.31 2.40
N SER A 19 -13.33 6.54 2.52
CA SER A 19 -14.38 6.72 3.51
C SER A 19 -14.79 5.34 4.02
N THR A 20 -15.17 5.26 5.29
CA THR A 20 -15.60 4.02 5.92
C THR A 20 -16.55 4.31 7.07
N ASN A 21 -17.23 3.28 7.57
CA ASN A 21 -18.12 3.36 8.73
C ASN A 21 -17.95 2.10 9.61
N PHE A 22 -18.59 2.11 10.78
CA PHE A 22 -18.45 1.05 11.78
C PHE A 22 -18.99 -0.33 11.33
N LEU A 23 -19.82 -0.41 10.29
CA LEU A 23 -20.32 -1.67 9.73
C LEU A 23 -19.36 -2.29 8.71
N ASP A 24 -18.32 -1.57 8.27
CA ASP A 24 -17.35 -2.09 7.29
C ASP A 24 -16.26 -2.96 7.95
N ASP A 25 -16.18 -3.00 9.28
CA ASP A 25 -15.14 -3.74 10.00
C ASP A 25 -15.27 -5.26 9.82
N PRO A 26 -14.18 -5.98 9.44
CA PRO A 26 -12.81 -5.48 9.28
C PRO A 26 -12.51 -4.86 7.90
N VAL A 27 -11.85 -3.69 7.93
CA VAL A 27 -11.39 -2.97 6.73
C VAL A 27 -9.90 -3.15 6.53
N VAL A 28 -9.50 -3.53 5.31
CA VAL A 28 -8.10 -3.55 4.87
C VAL A 28 -7.92 -2.53 3.76
N ILE A 29 -7.10 -1.50 4.00
CA ILE A 29 -6.79 -0.49 2.99
C ILE A 29 -5.57 -0.93 2.18
N GLN A 30 -5.69 -0.88 0.84
CA GLN A 30 -4.59 -1.23 -0.06
C GLN A 30 -3.99 -0.01 -0.74
N PHE A 31 -2.69 0.21 -0.50
CA PHE A 31 -1.90 1.27 -1.11
C PHE A 31 -1.05 0.78 -2.28
N ALA A 32 -0.80 1.68 -3.22
CA ALA A 32 0.33 1.65 -4.13
C ALA A 32 1.36 2.68 -3.68
N ALA A 33 2.61 2.27 -3.60
CA ALA A 33 3.73 3.12 -3.24
C ALA A 33 5.00 2.57 -3.91
N SER A 34 5.96 3.44 -4.19
CA SER A 34 7.27 3.08 -4.78
C SER A 34 8.41 3.15 -3.77
N ASN A 35 8.17 3.66 -2.56
CA ASN A 35 9.15 3.79 -1.49
C ASN A 35 8.50 3.66 -0.10
N GLY A 36 9.32 3.37 0.91
CA GLY A 36 8.83 3.12 2.27
C GLY A 36 8.35 4.36 3.02
N HIS A 37 8.90 5.54 2.69
CA HIS A 37 8.52 6.79 3.34
C HIS A 37 7.05 7.14 3.08
N ASP A 38 6.63 7.12 1.82
CA ASP A 38 5.28 7.48 1.43
C ASP A 38 4.27 6.43 1.91
N LEU A 39 4.62 5.14 1.81
CA LEU A 39 3.77 4.07 2.35
C LEU A 39 3.57 4.20 3.86
N ALA A 40 4.65 4.47 4.61
CA ALA A 40 4.58 4.56 6.06
C ALA A 40 3.83 5.82 6.55
N ASN A 41 3.93 6.93 5.83
CA ASN A 41 3.11 8.12 6.08
C ASN A 41 1.62 7.83 5.85
N ALA A 42 1.27 7.23 4.71
CA ALA A 42 -0.11 6.89 4.38
C ALA A 42 -0.70 5.88 5.38
N ALA A 43 0.08 4.86 5.75
CA ALA A 43 -0.30 3.86 6.74
C ALA A 43 -0.61 4.50 8.10
N GLN A 44 0.22 5.44 8.57
CA GLN A 44 -0.02 6.11 9.86
C GLN A 44 -1.30 6.93 9.86
N LEU A 45 -1.64 7.58 8.74
CA LEU A 45 -2.88 8.33 8.58
C LEU A 45 -4.11 7.42 8.52
N ALA A 46 -3.99 6.22 7.94
CA ALA A 46 -5.10 5.29 7.77
C ALA A 46 -5.32 4.37 8.98
N ALA A 47 -4.26 4.02 9.73
CA ALA A 47 -4.28 3.04 10.82
C ALA A 47 -5.39 3.23 11.87
N PRO A 48 -5.80 4.46 12.26
CA PRO A 48 -6.90 4.64 13.20
C PRO A 48 -8.28 4.18 12.68
N TYR A 49 -8.42 3.96 11.37
CA TYR A 49 -9.70 3.72 10.70
C TYR A 49 -9.80 2.33 10.06
N VAL A 50 -8.75 1.51 10.14
CA VAL A 50 -8.64 0.24 9.42
C VAL A 50 -8.06 -0.84 10.31
N SER A 51 -8.41 -2.09 10.05
CA SER A 51 -7.93 -3.24 10.79
C SER A 51 -6.60 -3.77 10.24
N ALA A 52 -6.21 -3.42 9.00
CA ALA A 52 -4.91 -3.77 8.41
C ALA A 52 -4.50 -2.85 7.25
N ILE A 53 -3.20 -2.83 6.96
CA ILE A 53 -2.60 -2.17 5.79
C ILE A 53 -2.17 -3.23 4.77
N ASP A 54 -2.45 -3.01 3.49
CA ASP A 54 -1.98 -3.87 2.39
C ASP A 54 -1.19 -3.05 1.36
N ILE A 55 -0.12 -3.64 0.82
CA ILE A 55 0.61 -3.09 -0.31
C ILE A 55 0.30 -3.88 -1.59
N ASN A 56 -0.05 -3.15 -2.65
CA ASN A 56 -0.21 -3.72 -3.98
C ASN A 56 1.15 -3.92 -4.67
N CYS A 57 1.59 -5.17 -4.75
CA CYS A 57 2.74 -5.60 -5.54
C CYS A 57 2.30 -6.41 -6.77
N GLY A 58 1.08 -6.17 -7.29
CA GLY A 58 0.47 -7.06 -8.29
C GLY A 58 -0.16 -6.37 -9.48
N CYS A 59 -0.34 -5.06 -9.50
CA CYS A 59 -0.96 -4.36 -10.63
C CYS A 59 -0.07 -4.42 -11.89
N PRO A 60 -0.53 -4.99 -13.02
CA PRO A 60 0.27 -5.11 -14.24
C PRO A 60 0.03 -3.95 -15.23
N GLN A 61 -0.72 -2.92 -14.83
CA GLN A 61 -1.01 -1.80 -15.73
C GLN A 61 0.27 -1.05 -16.08
N LYS A 62 0.43 -0.71 -17.37
CA LYS A 62 1.68 -0.13 -17.89
C LYS A 62 2.11 1.15 -17.16
N TRP A 63 1.16 2.02 -16.84
CA TRP A 63 1.44 3.25 -16.09
C TRP A 63 1.94 2.94 -14.67
N ALA A 64 1.34 1.97 -13.99
CA ALA A 64 1.76 1.57 -12.64
C ALA A 64 3.18 1.00 -12.65
N ILE A 65 3.53 0.19 -13.66
CA ILE A 65 4.89 -0.32 -13.85
C ILE A 65 5.87 0.82 -14.13
N HIS A 66 5.48 1.81 -14.94
CA HIS A 66 6.31 2.97 -15.26
C HIS A 66 6.63 3.79 -14.00
N GLU A 67 5.64 3.98 -13.12
CA GLU A 67 5.78 4.64 -11.82
C GLU A 67 6.45 3.76 -10.74
N LYS A 68 6.99 2.59 -11.12
CA LYS A 68 7.66 1.63 -10.22
C LYS A 68 6.79 1.15 -9.05
N ILE A 69 5.48 1.06 -9.26
CA ILE A 69 4.51 0.50 -8.30
C ILE A 69 3.89 -0.79 -8.85
N GLY A 70 3.07 -1.46 -8.03
CA GLY A 70 2.36 -2.66 -8.47
C GLY A 70 3.32 -3.81 -8.78
N SER A 71 3.12 -4.50 -9.91
CA SER A 71 3.91 -5.69 -10.25
C SER A 71 5.40 -5.42 -10.52
N HIS A 72 5.81 -4.17 -10.73
CA HIS A 72 7.24 -3.82 -10.80
C HIS A 72 7.98 -4.24 -9.52
N LEU A 73 7.33 -4.07 -8.37
CA LEU A 73 7.91 -4.38 -7.05
C LEU A 73 8.19 -5.87 -6.85
N MET A 74 7.59 -6.77 -7.63
CA MET A 74 7.93 -8.19 -7.57
C MET A 74 9.34 -8.49 -8.09
N SER A 75 9.88 -7.63 -8.96
CA SER A 75 11.25 -7.71 -9.44
C SER A 75 12.26 -7.02 -8.51
N ASP A 76 11.78 -6.32 -7.46
CA ASP A 76 12.61 -5.61 -6.48
C ASP A 76 12.10 -5.89 -5.04
N PRO A 77 12.29 -7.12 -4.54
CA PRO A 77 11.83 -7.51 -3.21
C PRO A 77 12.55 -6.79 -2.06
N GLU A 78 13.75 -6.26 -2.30
CA GLU A 78 14.52 -5.52 -1.29
C GLU A 78 13.85 -4.19 -0.96
N THR A 79 13.31 -3.49 -1.97
CA THR A 79 12.48 -2.31 -1.79
C THR A 79 11.21 -2.65 -1.02
N VAL A 80 10.50 -3.74 -1.38
CA VAL A 80 9.29 -4.17 -0.64
C VAL A 80 9.61 -4.49 0.82
N ARG A 81 10.73 -5.16 1.10
CA ARG A 81 11.17 -5.43 2.47
C ARG A 81 11.37 -4.14 3.25
N ASP A 82 12.05 -3.16 2.67
CA ASP A 82 12.28 -1.86 3.31
C ASP A 82 10.96 -1.14 3.60
N MET A 83 10.05 -1.13 2.63
CA MET A 83 8.71 -0.55 2.79
C MET A 83 7.95 -1.16 3.96
N ILE A 84 7.88 -2.49 4.04
CA ILE A 84 7.19 -3.18 5.14
C ILE A 84 7.86 -2.92 6.49
N ARG A 85 9.19 -2.86 6.53
CA ARG A 85 9.94 -2.51 7.75
C ARG A 85 9.58 -1.12 8.26
N GLN A 86 9.49 -0.13 7.37
CA GLN A 86 9.13 1.23 7.74
C GLN A 86 7.69 1.33 8.23
N VAL A 87 6.73 0.67 7.56
CA VAL A 87 5.32 0.67 7.99
C VAL A 87 5.18 0.04 9.38
N LYS A 88 5.76 -1.15 9.59
CA LYS A 88 5.73 -1.83 10.90
C LYS A 88 6.39 -1.03 12.02
N GLY A 89 7.29 -0.11 11.71
CA GLY A 89 7.88 0.80 12.69
C GLY A 89 6.98 1.98 13.08
N ARG A 90 5.84 2.18 12.40
CA ARG A 90 4.95 3.34 12.60
C ARG A 90 3.51 2.98 12.95
N VAL A 91 3.07 1.75 12.70
CA VAL A 91 1.69 1.31 12.97
C VAL A 91 1.69 -0.08 13.61
N ASP A 92 0.71 -0.31 14.51
CA ASP A 92 0.54 -1.58 15.22
C ASP A 92 -0.38 -2.57 14.48
N VAL A 93 -1.15 -2.09 13.49
CA VAL A 93 -2.03 -2.94 12.67
C VAL A 93 -1.22 -3.86 11.75
N PRO A 94 -1.70 -5.09 11.47
CA PRO A 94 -1.01 -6.01 10.59
C PRO A 94 -0.83 -5.44 9.18
N CYS A 95 0.25 -5.88 8.53
CA CYS A 95 0.59 -5.51 7.16
C CYS A 95 0.59 -6.76 6.27
N SER A 96 -0.10 -6.70 5.13
CA SER A 96 -0.09 -7.74 4.10
C SER A 96 0.48 -7.23 2.77
N ILE A 97 0.84 -8.16 1.89
CA ILE A 97 1.35 -7.89 0.55
C ILE A 97 0.52 -8.68 -0.45
N LYS A 98 -0.13 -7.99 -1.39
CA LYS A 98 -0.85 -8.64 -2.49
C LYS A 98 0.03 -8.75 -3.73
N ILE A 99 0.38 -9.98 -4.11
CA ILE A 99 1.24 -10.29 -5.27
C ILE A 99 0.48 -10.97 -6.42
N ARG A 100 1.20 -11.27 -7.51
CA ARG A 100 0.82 -12.23 -8.55
C ARG A 100 1.74 -13.46 -8.50
N ILE A 101 1.41 -14.46 -9.30
CA ILE A 101 2.32 -15.58 -9.61
C ILE A 101 3.18 -15.18 -10.81
N HIS A 102 4.50 -15.34 -10.71
CA HIS A 102 5.40 -15.23 -11.87
C HIS A 102 5.23 -16.44 -12.79
N ARG A 103 5.56 -16.28 -14.08
CA ARG A 103 5.51 -17.41 -15.03
C ARG A 103 6.53 -18.51 -14.71
N ASP A 104 7.57 -18.16 -13.97
CA ASP A 104 8.55 -19.12 -13.49
C ASP A 104 8.10 -19.67 -12.13
N LEU A 105 7.49 -20.85 -12.16
CA LEU A 105 7.01 -21.61 -11.00
C LEU A 105 7.95 -22.77 -10.64
N ARG A 106 9.13 -22.82 -11.26
CA ARG A 106 10.06 -23.95 -11.14
C ARG A 106 10.76 -24.01 -9.80
#